data_AF-A0A915YBR7-F1
#
_entry.id   AF-A0A915YBR7-F1
#
_cell.length_a   1.000
_cell.length_b   1.000
_cell.length_c   1.000
_cell.angle_alpha   90.00
_cell.angle_beta   90.00
_cell.angle_gamma   90.00
#
_symmetry.space_group_name_H-M   'P 1'
#
loop_
_entity.id
_entity.type
_entity.pdbx_description
1 polymer ?
#
loop_
_entity_poly.entity_id
_entity_poly.type
_entity_poly.pdbx_seq_one_letter_code
_entity_poly.pdbx_strand_id
1 'polypeptide(L)'
;MNQQEMFSHLNRLTNLGVLIGVAFVLLTGMVLQEGLSNGFDKQENYGLCGTKSEPVITCGNCMQTSGKMSYEIREGKTLFLENCASCHNNDMVSDMTGPALYGVTERWKKRTDLYRWIQNYQELVDEGHPRAVAMKDWAASEMVIFPNLDTTQISQILAYIEYK
;
A
#
# COMPACT_ATOMS: atom_id res chain seq x y z
N MET A 1 -58.20 -14.99 -46.60
CA MET A 1 -57.74 -14.87 -45.20
C MET A 1 -57.95 -13.42 -44.78
N ASN A 2 -58.75 -13.17 -43.73
CA ASN A 2 -59.30 -11.85 -43.41
C ASN A 2 -58.23 -10.90 -42.82
N GLN A 3 -58.20 -9.64 -43.24
CA GLN A 3 -57.22 -8.64 -42.76
C GLN A 3 -57.35 -8.39 -41.25
N GLN A 4 -58.57 -8.48 -40.69
CA GLN A 4 -58.81 -8.30 -39.25
C GLN A 4 -58.17 -9.40 -38.38
N GLU A 5 -58.16 -10.64 -38.87
CA GLU A 5 -57.55 -11.78 -38.16
C GLU A 5 -56.02 -11.60 -38.08
N MET A 6 -55.41 -11.17 -39.18
CA MET A 6 -53.95 -10.96 -39.29
C MET A 6 -53.44 -9.87 -38.34
N PHE A 7 -54.17 -8.76 -38.17
CA PHE A 7 -53.79 -7.72 -37.21
C PHE A 7 -53.91 -8.20 -35.75
N SER A 8 -54.91 -9.05 -35.45
CA SER A 8 -55.04 -9.63 -34.10
C SER A 8 -53.87 -10.58 -33.78
N HIS A 9 -53.43 -11.37 -34.77
CA HIS A 9 -52.25 -12.23 -34.64
C HIS A 9 -50.97 -11.40 -34.47
N LEU A 10 -50.80 -10.31 -35.22
CA LEU A 10 -49.64 -9.44 -35.11
C LEU A 10 -49.58 -8.74 -33.74
N ASN A 11 -50.72 -8.33 -33.19
CA ASN A 11 -50.80 -7.71 -31.86
C ASN A 11 -50.52 -8.74 -30.73
N ARG A 12 -50.93 -10.00 -30.91
CA ARG A 12 -50.58 -11.09 -29.97
C ARG A 12 -49.09 -11.43 -30.00
N LEU A 13 -48.48 -11.44 -31.20
CA LEU A 13 -47.05 -11.71 -31.36
C LEU A 13 -46.18 -10.58 -30.79
N THR A 14 -46.58 -9.33 -30.97
CA THR A 14 -45.88 -8.17 -30.41
C THR A 14 -46.00 -8.12 -28.89
N ASN A 15 -47.18 -8.32 -28.31
CA ASN A 15 -47.36 -8.38 -26.85
C ASN A 15 -46.61 -9.56 -26.21
N LEU A 16 -46.56 -10.72 -26.87
CA LEU A 16 -45.78 -11.86 -26.40
C LEU A 16 -44.27 -11.56 -26.43
N GLY A 17 -43.79 -10.88 -27.48
CA GLY A 17 -42.39 -10.44 -27.57
C GLY A 17 -42.00 -9.46 -26.47
N VAL A 18 -42.89 -8.51 -26.13
CA VAL A 18 -42.67 -7.56 -25.03
C VAL A 18 -42.60 -8.29 -23.69
N LEU A 19 -43.50 -9.25 -23.43
CA LEU A 19 -43.49 -10.01 -22.17
C LEU A 19 -42.23 -10.88 -22.02
N ILE A 20 -41.77 -11.54 -23.08
CA ILE A 20 -40.53 -12.33 -23.08
C ILE A 20 -39.31 -11.42 -22.86
N GLY A 21 -39.28 -10.25 -23.49
CA GLY A 21 -38.22 -9.26 -23.31
C GLY A 21 -38.15 -8.73 -21.88
N VAL A 22 -39.29 -8.39 -21.28
CA VAL A 22 -39.36 -7.94 -19.87
C VAL A 22 -38.92 -9.05 -18.92
N ALA A 23 -39.33 -10.30 -19.15
CA ALA A 23 -38.90 -11.45 -18.33
C ALA A 23 -37.39 -11.70 -18.42
N PHE A 24 -36.77 -11.56 -19.60
CA PHE A 24 -35.34 -11.73 -19.79
C PHE A 24 -34.53 -10.62 -19.10
N VAL A 25 -34.98 -9.35 -19.15
CA VAL A 25 -34.35 -8.24 -18.44
C VAL A 25 -34.46 -8.41 -16.91
N LEU A 26 -35.59 -8.89 -16.41
CA LEU A 26 -35.75 -9.15 -14.96
C LEU A 26 -34.88 -10.34 -14.49
N LEU A 27 -34.78 -11.41 -15.28
CA LEU A 27 -33.94 -12.57 -14.95
C LEU A 27 -32.45 -12.25 -15.02
N THR A 28 -32.01 -11.48 -16.01
CA THR A 28 -30.61 -11.03 -16.10
C THR A 28 -30.27 -9.96 -15.07
N GLY A 29 -31.22 -9.11 -14.68
CA GLY A 29 -31.07 -8.14 -13.60
C GLY A 29 -30.86 -8.78 -12.22
N MET A 30 -31.49 -9.92 -11.93
CA MET A 30 -31.26 -10.65 -10.67
C MET A 30 -29.86 -11.27 -10.56
N VAL A 31 -29.14 -11.48 -11.68
CA VAL A 31 -27.77 -12.05 -11.67
C VAL A 31 -26.70 -10.99 -11.36
N LEU A 32 -27.00 -9.69 -11.48
CA LEU A 32 -26.02 -8.62 -11.26
C LEU A 32 -25.93 -8.08 -9.82
N GLN A 33 -26.84 -8.47 -8.91
CA GLN A 33 -26.78 -7.99 -7.53
C GLN A 33 -25.71 -8.72 -6.68
N GLU A 34 -25.24 -9.90 -7.10
CA GLU A 34 -24.18 -10.64 -6.36
C GLU A 34 -22.75 -10.21 -6.74
N GLY A 35 -22.60 -9.27 -7.68
CA GLY A 35 -21.30 -8.76 -8.14
C GLY A 35 -20.79 -7.48 -7.44
N LEU A 36 -21.58 -6.85 -6.56
CA LEU A 36 -21.22 -5.57 -5.92
C LEU A 36 -20.94 -5.68 -4.41
N SER A 37 -21.10 -6.85 -3.80
CA SER A 37 -20.78 -7.04 -2.37
C SER A 37 -19.31 -7.37 -2.09
N ASN A 38 -18.47 -7.55 -3.12
CA ASN A 38 -17.05 -7.92 -2.95
C ASN A 38 -16.06 -6.88 -3.52
N GLY A 39 -16.48 -5.62 -3.67
CA GLY A 39 -15.66 -4.61 -4.34
C GLY A 39 -15.77 -3.23 -3.73
N PHE A 40 -15.63 -3.11 -2.40
CA PHE A 40 -15.46 -1.80 -1.78
C PHE A 40 -14.82 -1.89 -0.39
N ASP A 41 -13.52 -2.18 -0.34
CA ASP A 41 -12.67 -1.74 0.78
C ASP A 41 -12.56 -0.23 0.71
N LYS A 42 -13.61 0.44 1.21
CA LYS A 42 -13.59 1.87 1.47
C LYS A 42 -12.63 2.09 2.62
N GLN A 43 -11.58 2.86 2.36
CA GLN A 43 -10.81 3.57 3.35
C GLN A 43 -11.77 4.21 4.37
N GLU A 44 -11.78 3.71 5.59
CA GLU A 44 -12.34 4.40 6.74
C GLU A 44 -11.25 4.52 7.81
N ASN A 45 -10.36 5.50 7.63
CA ASN A 45 -10.00 6.40 8.74
C ASN A 45 -9.23 7.63 8.24
N TYR A 46 -9.89 8.51 7.50
CA TYR A 46 -9.51 9.93 7.44
C TYR A 46 -10.68 10.72 8.01
N GLY A 47 -10.59 11.04 9.31
CA GLY A 47 -11.72 11.68 9.98
C GLY A 47 -11.54 11.87 11.47
N LEU A 48 -10.73 12.88 11.82
CA LEU A 48 -11.00 13.88 12.87
C LEU A 48 -10.23 13.83 14.20
N CYS A 49 -9.74 15.04 14.46
CA CYS A 49 -9.50 15.72 15.72
C CYS A 49 -8.10 15.56 16.33
N GLY A 50 -7.30 16.62 16.12
CA GLY A 50 -6.08 16.82 16.87
C GLY A 50 -6.38 16.98 18.35
N THR A 51 -5.73 16.18 19.17
CA THR A 51 -5.36 16.57 20.52
C THR A 51 -3.95 16.08 20.77
N LYS A 52 -3.09 17.00 21.22
CA LYS A 52 -1.80 16.69 21.80
C LYS A 52 -2.02 15.72 22.98
N SER A 53 -1.06 14.81 23.16
CA SER A 53 -0.81 13.98 24.35
C SER A 53 -1.87 12.94 24.74
N GLU A 54 -1.35 11.76 25.07
CA GLU A 54 -1.99 10.52 25.49
C GLU A 54 -2.96 10.68 26.68
N PRO A 55 -3.82 9.68 26.93
CA PRO A 55 -3.38 8.66 27.88
C PRO A 55 -3.64 7.21 27.41
N VAL A 56 -2.68 6.35 27.75
CA VAL A 56 -2.74 4.89 27.64
C VAL A 56 -4.01 4.37 28.32
N ILE A 57 -4.98 3.94 27.51
CA ILE A 57 -6.08 3.09 27.99
C ILE A 57 -5.55 1.66 28.03
N THR A 58 -5.14 1.22 29.21
CA THR A 58 -5.04 -0.21 29.54
C THR A 58 -6.44 -0.81 29.51
N CYS A 59 -6.81 -1.38 28.37
CA CYS A 59 -7.74 -2.51 28.35
C CYS A 59 -6.88 -3.77 28.39
N GLY A 60 -6.98 -4.51 29.50
CA GLY A 60 -6.25 -5.75 29.71
C GLY A 60 -6.42 -6.71 28.53
N ASN A 61 -5.31 -7.32 28.12
CA ASN A 61 -5.21 -8.45 27.18
C ASN A 61 -6.30 -8.51 26.10
N CYS A 62 -6.20 -7.63 25.10
CA CYS A 62 -6.50 -8.04 23.74
C CYS A 62 -5.18 -8.15 22.98
N MET A 63 -4.55 -9.32 23.12
CA MET A 63 -3.59 -9.83 22.15
C MET A 63 -4.33 -10.01 20.82
N GLN A 64 -4.49 -8.91 20.08
CA GLN A 64 -4.98 -8.92 18.71
C GLN A 64 -3.80 -9.17 17.77
N THR A 65 -3.28 -10.39 17.80
CA THR A 65 -2.44 -10.91 16.72
C THR A 65 -3.35 -11.53 15.66
N SER A 66 -3.89 -10.68 14.80
CA SER A 66 -4.49 -11.09 13.53
C SER A 66 -4.35 -9.98 12.50
N GLY A 67 -3.33 -10.11 11.64
CA GLY A 67 -3.26 -9.46 10.32
C GLY A 67 -3.14 -7.93 10.22
N LYS A 68 -3.13 -7.18 11.32
CA LYS A 68 -2.96 -5.72 11.28
C LYS A 68 -1.49 -5.35 11.40
N MET A 69 -0.92 -4.88 10.28
CA MET A 69 0.35 -4.16 10.22
C MET A 69 0.34 -3.03 11.28
N SER A 70 1.42 -2.90 12.07
CA SER A 70 1.51 -1.85 13.10
C SER A 70 1.47 -0.45 12.48
N TYR A 71 1.13 0.57 13.28
CA TYR A 71 1.12 1.95 12.82
C TYR A 71 2.47 2.34 12.21
N GLU A 72 3.57 1.99 12.88
CA GLU A 72 4.95 2.29 12.48
C GLU A 72 5.29 1.67 11.13
N ILE A 73 4.89 0.41 10.91
CA ILE A 73 5.15 -0.29 9.65
C ILE A 73 4.30 0.32 8.51
N ARG A 74 3.07 0.76 8.80
CA ARG A 74 2.19 1.41 7.82
C ARG A 74 2.72 2.79 7.41
N GLU A 75 3.15 3.61 8.36
CA GLU A 75 3.79 4.90 8.06
C GLU A 75 5.14 4.68 7.36
N GLY A 76 5.93 3.72 7.83
CA GLY A 76 7.20 3.33 7.23
C GLY A 76 7.09 2.91 5.77
N LYS A 77 6.04 2.15 5.42
CA LYS A 77 5.73 1.79 4.03
C LYS A 77 5.50 3.03 3.18
N THR A 78 4.73 4.00 3.67
CA THR A 78 4.42 5.23 2.94
C THR A 78 5.70 6.02 2.68
N LEU A 79 6.48 6.26 3.74
CA LEU A 79 7.76 6.96 3.67
C LEU A 79 8.75 6.25 2.73
N PHE A 80 8.82 4.92 2.76
CA PHE A 80 9.69 4.13 1.88
C PHE A 80 9.30 4.28 0.41
N LEU A 81 8.00 4.21 0.10
CA LEU A 81 7.51 4.35 -1.27
C LEU A 81 7.77 5.75 -1.84
N GLU A 82 7.69 6.78 -1.00
CA GLU A 82 7.95 8.17 -1.38
C GLU A 82 9.43 8.48 -1.58
N ASN A 83 10.30 7.94 -0.71
CA ASN A 83 11.69 8.39 -0.62
C ASN A 83 12.71 7.36 -1.11
N CYS A 84 12.39 6.07 -1.13
CA CYS A 84 13.39 5.00 -1.31
C CYS A 84 13.10 4.06 -2.48
N ALA A 85 11.82 3.84 -2.81
CA ALA A 85 11.39 2.83 -3.78
C ALA A 85 11.78 3.11 -5.24
N SER A 86 12.27 4.31 -5.55
CA SER A 86 12.84 4.62 -6.88
C SER A 86 14.16 3.91 -7.13
N CYS A 87 14.88 3.54 -6.06
CA CYS A 87 16.22 2.96 -6.16
C CYS A 87 16.34 1.62 -5.45
N HIS A 88 15.61 1.40 -4.36
CA HIS A 88 15.63 0.14 -3.61
C HIS A 88 14.42 -0.73 -3.95
N ASN A 89 14.66 -2.03 -4.11
CA ASN A 89 13.61 -2.96 -4.45
C ASN A 89 12.64 -3.15 -3.27
N ASN A 90 11.34 -3.19 -3.57
CA ASN A 90 10.26 -3.36 -2.59
C ASN A 90 10.17 -4.78 -2.03
N ASP A 91 10.87 -5.74 -2.63
CA ASP A 91 11.02 -7.08 -2.08
C ASP A 91 12.07 -7.15 -0.95
N MET A 92 12.85 -6.08 -0.74
CA MET A 92 13.97 -5.95 0.20
C MET A 92 15.14 -6.93 0.00
N VAL A 93 14.99 -7.95 -0.85
CA VAL A 93 15.94 -9.05 -1.00
C VAL A 93 16.75 -8.96 -2.30
N SER A 94 16.22 -8.29 -3.31
CA SER A 94 16.88 -8.17 -4.62
C SER A 94 17.55 -6.81 -4.76
N ASP A 95 18.70 -6.80 -5.41
CA ASP A 95 19.37 -5.56 -5.80
C ASP A 95 18.61 -4.87 -6.94
N MET A 96 18.70 -3.54 -7.00
CA MET A 96 18.19 -2.70 -8.09
C MET A 96 19.21 -1.60 -8.40
N THR A 97 18.82 -0.32 -8.39
CA THR A 97 19.75 0.80 -8.48
C THR A 97 20.56 0.91 -7.19
N GLY A 98 19.93 0.62 -6.06
CA GLY A 98 20.55 0.45 -4.76
C GLY A 98 20.52 -1.02 -4.30
N PRO A 99 21.29 -1.36 -3.25
CA PRO A 99 21.39 -2.72 -2.73
C PRO A 99 20.10 -3.19 -2.04
N ALA A 100 19.96 -4.50 -1.91
CA ALA A 100 18.95 -5.15 -1.08
C ALA A 100 19.04 -4.70 0.39
N LEU A 101 17.91 -4.30 0.96
CA LEU A 101 17.80 -3.69 2.30
C LEU A 101 17.43 -4.66 3.42
N TYR A 102 17.06 -5.89 3.11
CA TYR A 102 16.74 -6.91 4.12
C TYR A 102 17.92 -7.11 5.09
N GLY A 103 17.64 -7.02 6.40
CA GLY A 103 18.65 -7.10 7.46
C GLY A 103 19.64 -5.92 7.47
N VAL A 104 19.30 -4.76 6.90
CA VAL A 104 20.17 -3.59 6.92
C VAL A 104 20.53 -3.16 8.34
N THR A 105 19.62 -3.34 9.32
CA THR A 105 19.88 -2.94 10.70
C THR A 105 20.99 -3.77 11.35
N GLU A 106 21.17 -5.03 10.94
CA GLU A 106 22.22 -5.94 11.45
C GLU A 106 23.58 -5.64 10.82
N ARG A 107 23.57 -5.14 9.59
CA ARG A 107 24.78 -4.79 8.83
C ARG A 107 25.52 -3.59 9.45
N TRP A 108 24.82 -2.73 10.21
CA TRP A 108 25.38 -1.54 10.85
C TRP A 108 25.63 -1.78 12.35
N LYS A 109 26.86 -1.56 12.81
CA LYS A 109 27.24 -1.80 14.22
C LYS A 109 26.50 -0.88 15.20
N LYS A 110 26.25 0.36 14.80
CA LYS A 110 25.51 1.34 15.60
C LYS A 110 24.32 1.82 14.80
N ARG A 111 23.14 1.80 15.43
CA ARG A 111 21.92 2.33 14.81
C ARG A 111 22.05 3.82 14.50
N THR A 112 22.73 4.59 15.34
CA THR A 112 22.99 6.01 15.09
C THR A 112 23.71 6.26 13.75
N ASP A 113 24.65 5.40 13.38
CA ASP A 113 25.41 5.55 12.14
C ASP A 113 24.54 5.21 10.94
N LEU A 114 23.64 4.22 11.05
CA LEU A 114 22.65 3.94 10.01
C LEU A 114 21.67 5.11 9.80
N TYR A 115 21.26 5.77 10.88
CA TYR A 115 20.34 6.91 10.78
C TYR A 115 21.02 8.09 10.09
N ARG A 116 22.26 8.40 10.49
CA ARG A 116 23.09 9.39 9.81
C ARG A 116 23.34 9.05 8.35
N TRP A 117 23.57 7.78 8.03
CA TRP A 117 23.72 7.32 6.65
C TRP A 117 22.47 7.62 5.82
N ILE A 118 21.29 7.33 6.35
CA ILE A 118 20.02 7.61 5.66
C ILE A 118 19.78 9.12 5.52
N GLN A 119 20.12 9.94 6.51
CA GLN A 119 19.94 11.39 6.40
C GLN A 119 20.94 12.06 5.46
N ASN A 120 22.22 11.75 5.64
CA ASN A 120 23.33 12.34 4.92
C ASN A 120 24.54 11.40 4.93
N TYR A 121 24.57 10.46 3.98
CA TYR A 121 25.65 9.50 3.84
C TYR A 121 27.03 10.14 3.62
N GLN A 122 27.07 11.32 2.99
CA GLN A 122 28.30 12.02 2.64
C GLN A 122 29.10 12.43 3.88
N GLU A 123 28.44 12.85 4.97
CA GLU A 123 29.12 13.17 6.23
C GLU A 123 29.91 11.98 6.79
N LEU A 124 29.30 10.78 6.76
CA LEU A 124 29.98 9.57 7.23
C LEU A 124 31.13 9.16 6.31
N VAL A 125 31.00 9.40 5.01
CA VAL A 125 32.07 9.17 4.04
C VAL A 125 33.24 10.12 4.31
N ASP A 126 32.96 11.40 4.51
CA ASP A 126 33.97 12.44 4.77
C ASP A 126 34.68 12.21 6.13
N GLU A 127 33.95 11.68 7.12
CA GLU A 127 34.51 11.21 8.40
C GLU A 127 35.35 9.93 8.27
N GLY A 128 35.39 9.30 7.10
CA GLY A 128 36.12 8.06 6.85
C GLY A 128 35.49 6.83 7.51
N HIS A 129 34.18 6.84 7.77
CA HIS A 129 33.49 5.71 8.38
C HIS A 129 33.63 4.47 7.46
N PRO A 130 34.19 3.34 7.93
CA PRO A 130 34.69 2.28 7.06
C PRO A 130 33.60 1.64 6.20
N ARG A 131 32.40 1.48 6.77
CA ARG A 131 31.24 0.95 6.03
C ARG A 131 30.69 1.95 5.02
N ALA A 132 30.69 3.24 5.38
CA ALA A 132 30.14 4.30 4.53
C ALA A 132 31.01 4.46 3.27
N VAL A 133 32.33 4.51 3.47
CA VAL A 133 33.32 4.54 2.39
C VAL A 133 33.22 3.29 1.51
N ALA A 134 33.04 2.10 2.08
CA ALA A 134 32.87 0.88 1.29
C ALA A 134 31.54 0.86 0.50
N MET A 135 30.49 1.48 1.03
CA MET A 135 29.16 1.47 0.41
C MET A 135 28.99 2.55 -0.67
N LYS A 136 29.69 3.69 -0.55
CA LYS A 136 29.55 4.80 -1.51
C LYS A 136 29.87 4.39 -2.95
N ASP A 137 30.78 3.44 -3.12
CA ASP A 137 31.26 2.96 -4.43
C ASP A 137 30.57 1.66 -4.88
N TRP A 138 29.53 1.21 -4.18
CA TRP A 138 28.82 -0.04 -4.49
C TRP A 138 28.07 0.03 -5.84
N ALA A 139 27.51 1.20 -6.16
CA ALA A 139 26.90 1.50 -7.45
C ALA A 139 27.53 2.75 -8.06
N ALA A 140 27.37 2.91 -9.38
CA ALA A 140 27.79 4.13 -10.07
C ALA A 140 26.93 5.36 -9.73
N SER A 141 25.70 5.12 -9.26
CA SER A 141 24.77 6.18 -8.85
C SER A 141 24.93 6.47 -7.36
N GLU A 142 25.01 7.76 -7.03
CA GLU A 142 25.02 8.23 -5.64
C GLU A 142 23.61 8.15 -5.02
N MET A 143 23.54 7.79 -3.73
CA MET A 143 22.30 7.85 -2.96
C MET A 143 21.93 9.32 -2.72
N VAL A 144 20.66 9.70 -2.84
CA VAL A 144 20.26 11.08 -2.51
C VAL A 144 20.26 11.29 -0.98
N ILE A 145 20.43 12.54 -0.55
CA ILE A 145 20.35 12.91 0.88
C ILE A 145 18.91 13.23 1.28
N PHE A 146 18.56 12.94 2.53
CA PHE A 146 17.21 13.12 3.07
C PHE A 146 17.22 13.98 4.35
N PRO A 147 17.62 15.27 4.26
CA PRO A 147 17.76 16.14 5.44
C PRO A 147 16.43 16.43 6.16
N ASN A 148 15.31 16.20 5.48
CA ASN A 148 13.97 16.41 6.03
C ASN A 148 13.43 15.20 6.81
N LEU A 149 14.07 14.02 6.71
CA LEU A 149 13.65 12.85 7.45
C LEU A 149 14.19 12.92 8.88
N ASP A 150 13.30 12.89 9.86
CA ASP A 150 13.66 12.81 11.26
C ASP A 150 13.92 11.36 11.72
N THR A 151 14.40 11.22 12.97
CA THR A 151 14.72 9.92 13.57
C THR A 151 13.49 9.00 13.65
N THR A 152 12.31 9.55 13.92
CA THR A 152 11.07 8.76 14.03
C THR A 152 10.69 8.22 12.65
N GLN A 153 10.69 9.07 11.63
CA GLN A 153 10.39 8.67 10.25
C GLN A 153 11.38 7.60 9.75
N ILE A 154 12.67 7.77 10.02
CA ILE A 154 13.69 6.77 9.66
C ILE A 154 13.45 5.45 10.41
N SER A 155 13.10 5.51 11.70
CA SER A 155 12.79 4.31 12.47
C SER A 155 11.58 3.55 11.91
N GLN A 156 10.57 4.26 11.42
CA GLN A 156 9.39 3.69 10.78
C GLN A 156 9.76 3.04 9.44
N ILE A 157 10.57 3.71 8.61
CA ILE A 157 11.10 3.13 7.36
C ILE A 157 11.85 1.83 7.65
N LEU A 158 12.74 1.83 8.65
CA LEU A 158 13.48 0.63 9.04
C LEU A 158 12.56 -0.47 9.57
N ALA A 159 11.53 -0.12 10.35
CA ALA A 159 10.52 -1.09 10.80
C ALA A 159 9.77 -1.74 9.62
N TYR A 160 9.49 -0.96 8.57
CA TYR A 160 8.90 -1.50 7.34
C TYR A 160 9.84 -2.44 6.59
N ILE A 161 11.12 -2.07 6.46
CA ILE A 161 12.13 -2.90 5.79
C ILE A 161 12.28 -4.25 6.51
N GLU A 162 12.36 -4.26 7.84
CA GLU A 162 12.54 -5.49 8.63
C GLU A 162 11.24 -6.34 8.73
N TYR A 163 10.08 -5.73 8.49
CA TYR A 163 8.80 -6.45 8.44
C TYR A 163 8.61 -7.25 7.14
N LYS A 164 9.27 -6.83 6.06
CA LYS A 164 9.08 -7.36 4.70
C LYS A 164 9.91 -8.61 4.45
#